data_AF-E3LD16-F1
#
_entry.id   AF-E3LD16-F1
#
_cell.length_a   1.000
_cell.length_b   1.000
_cell.length_c   1.000
_cell.angle_alpha   90.00
_cell.angle_beta   90.00
_cell.angle_gamma   90.00
#
_symmetry.space_group_name_H-M   'P 1'
#
loop_
_entity.id
_entity.type
_entity.pdbx_description
1 polymer ?
#
loop_
_entity_poly.entity_id
_entity_poly.type
_entity_poly.pdbx_seq_one_letter_code
_entity_poly.pdbx_strand_id
1 'polypeptide(L)'
;MKSIIIAFLVALAISPASDRTFSPKSEYVYKFDGLILSGLPTTSSDASQTRISCRTRIQVIDDRYIHLQLTDVTYSASHIPQTEQWPKMESLEQRELSDELRKSLELPIRVQMRNGLISEIQFSSEDAEWSKNGKRSIVNLLSLHRSAPVDELNQEEKDMETEKDSRFFNVHEKTMEGDCEVAYTIVQEGEKTIFTKSVNFDKCITRPETSYGFRFVSKCKECEKEGQFVRPQTVYTYTFKNEQLEQSEVHSFYALNIESQQLMKSETRAKMVFVEEKEITKEIEKPTGTKEDIVYSTGNEMLIDQFCQQGDQAEVNPFKLPTEQKMEQLQEIFRQVQEHEQNTPETVHLIARAVGFLRMCNINELKKVHTTIYTKSEIKAQSVMETCLAVAGTKNTVQHLIHHIQKKTIPPLRAAELLKSIQETLFSSEHIADLLIELAQSPLAKGYEPLRQSAWLAAGSVVRGFASKTQDLSLARPAT
;
A
#
# COMPACT_ATOMS: atom_id res chain seq x y z
N MET A 1 45.14 47.18 25.99
CA MET A 1 43.67 47.00 26.03
C MET A 1 43.16 47.19 24.59
N LYS A 2 43.39 46.19 23.72
CA LYS A 2 42.38 45.23 23.20
C LYS A 2 41.15 45.90 22.58
N SER A 3 41.32 46.40 21.35
CA SER A 3 40.23 46.67 20.41
C SER A 3 39.74 45.34 19.83
N ILE A 4 38.48 44.99 20.06
CA ILE A 4 37.83 43.81 19.49
C ILE A 4 37.02 44.29 18.29
N ILE A 5 37.47 43.91 17.09
CA ILE A 5 36.69 44.00 15.86
C ILE A 5 35.82 42.73 15.80
N ILE A 6 34.51 42.90 15.92
CA ILE A 6 33.54 41.84 15.71
C ILE A 6 33.32 41.73 14.20
N ALA A 7 34.00 40.79 13.55
CA ALA A 7 33.66 40.34 12.21
C ALA A 7 32.46 39.38 12.32
N PHE A 8 31.26 39.89 12.04
CA PHE A 8 30.08 39.07 11.77
C PHE A 8 30.30 38.36 10.42
N LEU A 9 30.91 37.17 10.45
CA LEU A 9 30.83 36.22 9.36
C LEU A 9 29.39 35.69 9.32
N VAL A 10 28.57 36.32 8.49
CA VAL A 10 27.35 35.70 7.98
C VAL A 10 27.82 34.52 7.13
N ALA A 11 27.83 33.33 7.72
CA ALA A 11 27.92 32.08 6.99
C ALA A 11 26.63 31.95 6.17
N LEU A 12 26.61 32.59 5.00
CA LEU A 12 25.74 32.18 3.91
C LEU A 12 26.15 30.74 3.58
N ALA A 13 25.35 29.77 4.02
CA ALA A 13 25.37 28.42 3.51
C ALA A 13 24.99 28.48 2.02
N ILE A 14 25.95 28.84 1.17
CA ILE A 14 25.89 28.64 -0.26
C ILE A 14 26.16 27.15 -0.43
N SER A 15 25.10 26.34 -0.47
CA SER A 15 25.23 24.99 -1.01
C SER A 15 25.84 25.12 -2.41
N PRO A 16 26.95 24.43 -2.71
CA PRO A 16 27.61 24.56 -4.00
C PRO A 16 26.62 24.28 -5.13
N ALA A 17 26.67 25.07 -6.20
CA ALA A 17 25.79 24.94 -7.37
C ALA A 17 25.79 23.52 -7.98
N SER A 18 26.84 22.74 -7.70
CA SER A 18 27.04 21.36 -8.16
C SER A 18 26.04 20.34 -7.62
N ASP A 19 25.25 20.68 -6.60
CA ASP A 19 24.31 19.73 -5.96
C ASP A 19 22.84 20.01 -6.32
N ARG A 20 22.59 20.95 -7.24
CA ARG A 20 21.23 21.35 -7.65
C ARG A 20 20.76 20.50 -8.83
N THR A 21 19.62 19.82 -8.67
CA THR A 21 18.96 19.06 -9.76
C THR A 21 18.20 19.96 -10.73
N PHE A 22 17.71 21.12 -10.26
CA PHE A 22 16.85 21.99 -11.04
C PHE A 22 17.24 23.47 -10.91
N SER A 23 17.04 24.23 -11.99
CA SER A 23 17.25 25.68 -12.01
C SER A 23 16.04 26.43 -11.43
N PRO A 24 16.25 27.43 -10.55
CA PRO A 24 15.15 28.22 -10.00
C PRO A 24 14.37 28.98 -11.07
N LYS A 25 13.05 29.11 -10.85
CA LYS A 25 12.10 29.81 -11.73
C LYS A 25 11.90 29.18 -13.12
N SER A 26 12.31 27.94 -13.30
CA SER A 26 12.04 27.14 -14.50
C SER A 26 10.87 26.15 -14.27
N GLU A 27 10.19 25.77 -15.35
CA GLU A 27 9.29 24.63 -15.40
C GLU A 27 9.94 23.48 -16.18
N TYR A 28 10.05 22.32 -15.55
CA TYR A 28 10.48 21.08 -16.17
C TYR A 28 9.27 20.19 -16.43
N VAL A 29 9.22 19.58 -17.60
CA VAL A 29 8.20 18.58 -17.95
C VAL A 29 8.87 17.23 -18.12
N TYR A 30 8.38 16.24 -17.36
CA TYR A 30 8.77 14.84 -17.49
C TYR A 30 7.59 14.00 -17.97
N LYS A 31 7.86 12.96 -18.75
CA LYS A 31 6.90 11.89 -19.01
C LYS A 31 7.10 10.80 -17.97
N PHE A 32 6.08 10.50 -17.20
CA PHE A 32 6.06 9.39 -16.26
C PHE A 32 5.33 8.18 -16.86
N ASP A 33 5.93 7.00 -16.71
CA ASP A 33 5.32 5.71 -17.02
C ASP A 33 5.49 4.78 -15.82
N GLY A 34 4.39 4.19 -15.33
CA GLY A 34 4.37 3.19 -14.27
C GLY A 34 3.73 1.89 -14.75
N LEU A 35 4.29 0.75 -14.37
CA LEU A 35 3.85 -0.60 -14.73
C LEU A 35 3.88 -1.49 -13.49
N ILE A 36 2.76 -2.15 -13.20
CA ILE A 36 2.65 -3.18 -12.18
C ILE A 36 2.37 -4.51 -12.86
N LEU A 37 3.14 -5.51 -12.48
CA LEU A 37 3.06 -6.89 -12.95
C LEU A 37 2.83 -7.79 -11.73
N SER A 38 1.91 -8.73 -11.85
CA SER A 38 1.67 -9.72 -10.81
C SER A 38 1.31 -11.06 -11.43
N GLY A 39 2.08 -12.09 -11.08
CA GLY A 39 1.88 -13.44 -11.62
C GLY A 39 2.93 -14.44 -11.16
N LEU A 40 3.00 -15.56 -11.89
CA LEU A 40 4.01 -16.59 -11.69
C LEU A 40 5.39 -16.09 -12.14
N PRO A 41 6.48 -16.48 -11.46
CA PRO A 41 7.84 -16.06 -11.81
C PRO A 41 8.39 -16.87 -12.99
N THR A 42 7.69 -16.86 -14.13
CA THR A 42 8.10 -17.56 -15.35
C THR A 42 8.24 -16.58 -16.52
N THR A 43 9.12 -16.90 -17.47
CA THR A 43 9.42 -16.06 -18.64
C THR A 43 8.25 -15.92 -19.61
N SER A 44 7.22 -16.77 -19.50
CA SER A 44 6.03 -16.80 -20.34
C SER A 44 4.74 -16.60 -19.54
N SER A 45 4.81 -15.96 -18.36
CA SER A 45 3.67 -15.93 -17.44
C SER A 45 2.49 -15.10 -17.97
N ASP A 46 1.27 -15.61 -17.74
CA ASP A 46 0.01 -14.86 -17.76
C ASP A 46 -0.01 -13.86 -16.58
N ALA A 47 0.94 -12.93 -16.56
CA ALA A 47 0.95 -11.86 -15.56
C ALA A 47 -0.17 -10.87 -15.87
N SER A 48 -0.94 -10.53 -14.85
CA SER A 48 -1.78 -9.34 -14.91
C SER A 48 -0.87 -8.11 -14.97
N GLN A 49 -1.18 -7.20 -15.89
CA GLN A 49 -0.41 -5.99 -16.13
C GLN A 49 -1.29 -4.77 -16.01
N THR A 50 -0.82 -3.76 -15.29
CA THR A 50 -1.49 -2.48 -15.16
C THR A 50 -0.50 -1.37 -15.44
N ARG A 51 -0.84 -0.45 -16.35
CA ARG A 51 0.04 0.64 -16.78
C ARG A 51 -0.63 1.99 -16.61
N ILE A 52 0.12 2.95 -16.09
CA ILE A 52 -0.25 4.37 -16.00
C ILE A 52 0.78 5.19 -16.76
N SER A 53 0.34 6.22 -17.47
CA SER A 53 1.21 7.19 -18.14
C SER A 53 0.67 8.59 -17.96
N CYS A 54 1.54 9.55 -17.64
CA CYS A 54 1.15 10.95 -17.48
C CYS A 54 2.32 11.90 -17.75
N ARG A 55 2.02 13.18 -17.86
CA ARG A 55 3.02 14.25 -17.80
C ARG A 55 3.13 14.76 -16.38
N THR A 56 4.35 15.02 -15.94
CA THR A 56 4.67 15.58 -14.63
C THR A 56 5.27 16.96 -14.86
N ARG A 57 4.52 18.00 -14.49
CA ARG A 57 4.99 19.39 -14.52
C ARG A 57 5.63 19.71 -13.18
N ILE A 58 6.88 20.18 -13.20
CA ILE A 58 7.65 20.54 -12.02
C ILE A 58 8.05 22.01 -12.13
N GLN A 59 7.50 22.86 -11.27
CA GLN A 59 7.85 24.28 -11.20
C GLN A 59 8.79 24.52 -10.02
N VAL A 60 9.97 25.03 -10.32
CA VAL A 60 10.98 25.32 -9.31
C VAL A 60 10.74 26.72 -8.78
N ILE A 61 10.24 26.82 -7.55
CA ILE A 61 9.92 28.11 -6.94
C ILE A 61 11.20 28.79 -6.47
N ASP A 62 12.02 28.03 -5.75
CA ASP A 62 13.34 28.43 -5.26
C ASP A 62 14.23 27.20 -5.07
N ASP A 63 15.41 27.39 -4.48
CA ASP A 63 16.40 26.33 -4.24
C ASP A 63 15.91 25.19 -3.32
N ARG A 64 14.78 25.36 -2.62
CA ARG A 64 14.25 24.42 -1.62
C ARG A 64 12.87 23.88 -1.97
N TYR A 65 12.08 24.59 -2.76
CA TYR A 65 10.69 24.23 -3.00
C TYR A 65 10.38 24.05 -4.48
N ILE A 66 9.75 22.92 -4.79
CA ILE A 66 9.16 22.66 -6.09
C ILE A 66 7.64 22.46 -5.93
N HIS A 67 6.87 22.88 -6.92
CA HIS A 67 5.47 22.49 -7.09
C HIS A 67 5.38 21.45 -8.19
N LEU A 68 4.61 20.39 -7.97
CA LEU A 68 4.42 19.31 -8.92
C LEU A 68 2.94 19.11 -9.21
N GLN A 69 2.61 18.92 -10.48
CA GLN A 69 1.26 18.60 -10.93
C GLN A 69 1.30 17.56 -12.05
N LEU A 70 0.43 16.55 -11.95
CA LEU A 70 0.24 15.56 -13.02
C LEU A 70 -0.78 16.09 -14.03
N THR A 71 -0.55 15.84 -15.31
CA THR A 71 -1.49 16.12 -16.41
C THR A 71 -1.53 14.94 -17.38
N ASP A 72 -2.58 14.89 -18.20
CA ASP A 72 -2.73 13.90 -19.27
C ASP A 72 -2.61 12.45 -18.78
N VAL A 73 -3.25 12.16 -17.64
CA VAL A 73 -3.22 10.84 -17.02
C VAL A 73 -4.00 9.85 -17.88
N THR A 74 -3.34 8.75 -18.22
CA THR A 74 -3.89 7.63 -18.99
C THR A 74 -3.63 6.32 -18.27
N TYR A 75 -4.57 5.39 -18.39
CA TYR A 75 -4.58 4.13 -17.66
C TYR A 75 -4.99 2.98 -18.59
N SER A 76 -4.23 1.89 -18.55
CA SER A 76 -4.50 0.69 -19.34
C SER A 76 -4.20 -0.56 -18.52
N ALA A 77 -4.88 -1.66 -18.83
CA ALA A 77 -4.66 -2.95 -18.20
C ALA A 77 -4.64 -4.08 -19.24
N SER A 78 -4.04 -5.22 -18.89
CA SER A 78 -4.09 -6.43 -19.72
C SER A 78 -3.89 -7.68 -18.87
N HIS A 79 -4.48 -8.78 -19.34
CA HIS A 79 -4.25 -10.13 -18.82
C HIS A 79 -3.36 -10.96 -19.75
N ILE A 80 -2.87 -10.37 -20.83
CA ILE A 80 -2.04 -11.06 -21.83
C ILE A 80 -0.60 -11.17 -21.30
N PRO A 81 0.11 -12.28 -21.55
CA PRO A 81 1.52 -12.43 -21.22
C PRO A 81 2.38 -11.26 -21.69
N GLN A 82 3.31 -10.84 -20.83
CA GLN A 82 4.25 -9.79 -21.17
C GLN A 82 5.34 -10.32 -22.11
N THR A 83 5.40 -9.80 -23.32
CA THR A 83 6.49 -10.09 -24.27
C THR A 83 7.56 -8.99 -24.30
N GLU A 84 7.23 -7.76 -23.90
CA GLU A 84 8.11 -6.59 -23.92
C GLU A 84 8.34 -6.03 -22.52
N GLN A 85 9.55 -5.53 -22.23
CA GLN A 85 9.85 -4.92 -20.93
C GLN A 85 8.97 -3.68 -20.62
N TRP A 86 8.55 -2.95 -21.66
CA TRP A 86 7.69 -1.77 -21.55
C TRP A 86 6.61 -1.79 -22.64
N PRO A 87 5.51 -2.54 -22.46
CA PRO A 87 4.49 -2.74 -23.51
C PRO A 87 3.81 -1.43 -23.89
N LYS A 88 3.70 -1.12 -25.17
CA LYS A 88 3.08 0.13 -25.67
C LYS A 88 1.67 0.32 -25.10
N MET A 89 1.30 1.55 -24.73
CA MET A 89 -0.03 1.83 -24.14
C MET A 89 -1.17 1.40 -25.08
N GLU A 90 -0.97 1.57 -26.39
CA GLU A 90 -1.93 1.26 -27.44
C GLU A 90 -2.11 -0.25 -27.66
N SER A 91 -1.17 -1.07 -27.17
CA SER A 91 -1.28 -2.53 -27.19
C SER A 91 -2.04 -3.10 -25.99
N LEU A 92 -2.39 -2.27 -25.02
CA LEU A 92 -3.12 -2.65 -23.81
C LEU A 92 -4.58 -2.22 -23.93
N GLU A 93 -5.46 -2.86 -23.16
CA GLU A 93 -6.86 -2.45 -23.08
C GLU A 93 -6.93 -1.10 -22.35
N GLN A 94 -7.31 -0.05 -23.06
CA GLN A 94 -7.48 1.26 -22.47
C GLN A 94 -8.65 1.24 -21.50
N ARG A 95 -8.44 1.81 -20.31
CA ARG A 95 -9.44 1.87 -19.25
C ARG A 95 -9.70 3.33 -18.92
N GLU A 96 -10.96 3.73 -18.96
CA GLU A 96 -11.34 5.10 -18.61
C GLU A 96 -11.25 5.31 -17.09
N LEU A 97 -10.58 6.39 -16.70
CA LEU A 97 -10.61 6.87 -15.32
C LEU A 97 -11.84 7.76 -15.16
N SER A 98 -12.64 7.52 -14.11
CA SER A 98 -13.69 8.46 -13.73
C SER A 98 -13.10 9.84 -13.44
N ASP A 99 -13.86 10.90 -13.70
CA ASP A 99 -13.43 12.30 -13.47
C ASP A 99 -12.95 12.55 -12.04
N GLU A 100 -13.57 11.90 -11.04
CA GLU A 100 -13.20 12.01 -9.63
C GLU A 100 -11.78 11.49 -9.33
N LEU A 101 -11.45 10.29 -9.85
CA LEU A 101 -10.12 9.69 -9.72
C LEU A 101 -9.07 10.53 -10.46
N ARG A 102 -9.41 10.98 -11.68
CA ARG A 102 -8.52 11.82 -12.48
C ARG A 102 -8.22 13.14 -11.77
N LYS A 103 -9.26 13.83 -11.29
CA LYS A 103 -9.11 15.09 -10.54
C LYS A 103 -8.24 14.92 -9.31
N SER A 104 -8.37 13.81 -8.58
CA SER A 104 -7.54 13.52 -7.41
C SER A 104 -6.05 13.42 -7.78
N LEU A 105 -5.72 12.68 -8.85
CA LEU A 105 -4.34 12.55 -9.34
C LEU A 105 -3.75 13.86 -9.86
N GLU A 106 -4.58 14.73 -10.45
CA GLU A 106 -4.18 16.03 -11.00
C GLU A 106 -4.09 17.15 -9.93
N LEU A 107 -4.47 16.88 -8.67
CA LEU A 107 -4.27 17.83 -7.56
C LEU A 107 -2.78 18.11 -7.35
N PRO A 108 -2.38 19.38 -7.18
CA PRO A 108 -0.98 19.75 -7.05
C PRO A 108 -0.41 19.39 -5.68
N ILE A 109 0.92 19.24 -5.64
CA ILE A 109 1.69 19.07 -4.41
C ILE A 109 2.85 20.05 -4.37
N ARG A 110 3.33 20.32 -3.15
CA ARG A 110 4.54 21.10 -2.92
C ARG A 110 5.53 20.23 -2.19
N VAL A 111 6.75 20.16 -2.70
CA VAL A 111 7.80 19.30 -2.16
C VAL A 111 8.93 20.20 -1.67
N GLN A 112 9.42 19.92 -0.46
CA GLN A 112 10.63 20.53 0.07
C GLN A 112 11.82 19.62 -0.19
N MET A 113 12.77 20.09 -0.99
CA MET A 113 14.05 19.43 -1.26
C MET A 113 15.15 19.98 -0.35
N ARG A 114 16.01 19.09 0.15
CA ARG A 114 17.23 19.41 0.90
C ARG A 114 18.34 18.47 0.45
N ASN A 115 19.41 19.02 -0.11
CA ASN A 115 20.58 18.27 -0.60
C ASN A 115 20.18 17.10 -1.53
N GLY A 116 19.29 17.37 -2.48
CA GLY A 116 18.78 16.35 -3.42
C GLY A 116 17.73 15.39 -2.86
N LEU A 117 17.48 15.39 -1.54
CA LEU A 117 16.47 14.55 -0.91
C LEU A 117 15.15 15.26 -0.64
N ILE A 118 14.08 14.48 -0.58
CA ILE A 118 12.75 14.93 -0.16
C ILE A 118 12.68 14.97 1.36
N SER A 119 12.47 16.15 1.92
CA SER A 119 12.30 16.32 3.37
C SER A 119 10.84 16.36 3.80
N GLU A 120 9.95 16.88 2.96
CA GLU A 120 8.54 17.09 3.27
C GLU A 120 7.73 17.20 1.98
N ILE A 121 6.51 16.66 1.98
CA ILE A 121 5.52 16.82 0.91
C ILE A 121 4.26 17.43 1.52
N GLN A 122 3.78 18.52 0.93
CA GLN A 122 2.51 19.14 1.25
C GLN A 122 1.49 18.78 0.18
N PHE A 123 0.42 18.09 0.58
CA PHE A 123 -0.68 17.68 -0.28
C PHE A 123 -1.86 18.66 -0.22
N SER A 124 -2.79 18.54 -1.17
CA SER A 124 -4.09 19.22 -1.05
C SER A 124 -4.91 18.61 0.10
N SER A 125 -5.70 19.43 0.81
CA SER A 125 -6.59 18.96 1.86
C SER A 125 -7.70 18.03 1.36
N GLU A 126 -8.01 18.09 0.06
CA GLU A 126 -9.02 17.25 -0.59
C GLU A 126 -8.43 15.97 -1.21
N ASP A 127 -7.11 15.77 -1.12
CA ASP A 127 -6.44 14.64 -1.78
C ASP A 127 -6.71 13.33 -1.06
N ALA A 128 -7.01 12.28 -1.82
CA ALA A 128 -7.25 10.96 -1.28
C ALA A 128 -5.93 10.23 -1.01
N GLU A 129 -5.89 9.42 0.06
CA GLU A 129 -4.65 8.79 0.52
C GLU A 129 -3.96 7.93 -0.56
N TRP A 130 -4.74 7.20 -1.38
CA TRP A 130 -4.21 6.42 -2.51
C TRP A 130 -3.54 7.31 -3.57
N SER A 131 -4.09 8.51 -3.81
CA SER A 131 -3.56 9.49 -4.76
C SER A 131 -2.28 10.14 -4.21
N LYS A 132 -2.26 10.47 -2.91
CA LYS A 132 -1.03 10.91 -2.22
C LYS A 132 0.09 9.89 -2.34
N ASN A 133 -0.18 8.60 -2.08
CA ASN A 133 0.80 7.52 -2.22
C ASN A 133 1.25 7.34 -3.68
N GLY A 134 0.34 7.47 -4.65
CA GLY A 134 0.69 7.53 -6.07
C GLY A 134 1.68 8.65 -6.37
N LYS A 135 1.45 9.85 -5.84
CA LYS A 135 2.36 10.99 -6.00
C LYS A 135 3.68 10.80 -5.28
N ARG A 136 3.71 10.18 -4.08
CA ARG A 136 4.97 9.79 -3.40
C ARG A 136 5.86 8.96 -4.31
N SER A 137 5.29 7.99 -5.03
CA SER A 137 6.07 7.14 -5.96
C SER A 137 6.75 7.95 -7.07
N ILE A 138 6.08 8.99 -7.59
CA ILE A 138 6.62 9.88 -8.61
C ILE A 138 7.70 10.79 -8.02
N VAL A 139 7.43 11.42 -6.86
CA VAL A 139 8.41 12.31 -6.24
C VAL A 139 9.65 11.55 -5.81
N ASN A 140 9.52 10.31 -5.32
CA ASN A 140 10.67 9.48 -4.88
C ASN A 140 11.71 9.26 -6.01
N LEU A 141 11.27 9.25 -7.28
CA LEU A 141 12.16 9.22 -8.45
C LEU A 141 13.02 10.48 -8.63
N LEU A 142 12.80 11.52 -7.82
CA LEU A 142 13.61 12.74 -7.78
C LEU A 142 14.53 12.81 -6.55
N SER A 143 14.41 11.86 -5.61
CA SER A 143 15.15 11.86 -4.33
C SER A 143 16.48 11.13 -4.46
N LEU A 144 17.59 11.87 -4.53
CA LEU A 144 18.93 11.34 -4.79
C LEU A 144 20.00 12.13 -4.02
N HIS A 145 20.90 11.41 -3.34
CA HIS A 145 22.21 11.93 -2.96
C HIS A 145 23.20 11.87 -4.13
N ARG A 146 23.74 13.02 -4.54
CA ARG A 146 24.74 13.09 -5.61
C ARG A 146 26.18 12.90 -5.12
N SER A 147 26.39 12.97 -3.81
CA SER A 147 27.68 12.77 -3.16
C SER A 147 27.48 12.15 -1.78
N ALA A 148 28.52 11.47 -1.29
CA ALA A 148 28.51 10.91 0.03
C ALA A 148 28.48 12.01 1.11
N PRO A 149 27.71 11.85 2.20
CA PRO A 149 27.80 12.76 3.34
C PRO A 149 29.17 12.60 4.01
N VAL A 150 30.02 13.64 3.90
CA VAL A 150 31.42 13.61 4.39
C VAL A 150 31.53 13.25 5.88
N ASP A 151 30.50 13.60 6.66
CA ASP A 151 30.44 13.37 8.10
C ASP A 151 30.02 11.94 8.49
N GLU A 152 29.49 11.15 7.56
CA GLU A 152 28.95 9.80 7.81
C GLU A 152 29.83 8.68 7.22
N LEU A 153 30.85 9.04 6.43
CA LEU A 153 31.80 8.09 5.86
C LEU A 153 32.77 7.54 6.91
N ASN A 154 32.88 6.22 6.97
CA ASN A 154 33.92 5.52 7.73
C ASN A 154 35.29 5.66 7.05
N GLN A 155 36.37 5.37 7.78
CA GLN A 155 37.74 5.55 7.27
C GLN A 155 38.02 4.74 5.99
N GLU A 156 37.49 3.51 5.88
CA GLU A 156 37.59 2.68 4.67
C GLU A 156 36.83 3.28 3.47
N GLU A 157 35.69 3.91 3.71
CA GLU A 157 34.88 4.54 2.65
C GLU A 157 35.52 5.85 2.18
N LYS A 158 36.18 6.59 3.08
CA LYS A 158 37.02 7.75 2.75
C LYS A 158 38.24 7.36 1.93
N ASP A 159 38.86 6.22 2.25
CA ASP A 159 40.02 5.72 1.51
C ASP A 159 39.62 5.23 0.10
N MET A 160 38.41 4.65 -0.07
CA MET A 160 37.85 4.24 -1.37
C MET A 160 37.37 5.42 -2.24
N GLU A 161 36.92 6.55 -1.66
CA GLU A 161 36.59 7.77 -2.44
C GLU A 161 37.77 8.29 -3.28
N THR A 162 38.99 7.98 -2.86
CA THR A 162 40.24 8.43 -3.49
C THR A 162 40.66 7.59 -4.70
N GLU A 163 40.11 6.38 -4.90
CA GLU A 163 40.54 5.46 -5.96
C GLU A 163 39.38 4.99 -6.86
N LYS A 164 39.33 5.57 -8.09
CA LYS A 164 38.60 5.16 -9.31
C LYS A 164 37.26 5.85 -9.63
N ASP A 165 36.96 5.86 -10.94
CA ASP A 165 35.81 6.46 -11.65
C ASP A 165 34.41 6.00 -11.15
N SER A 166 34.35 5.11 -10.16
CA SER A 166 33.13 4.62 -9.54
C SER A 166 33.15 4.85 -8.03
N ARG A 167 32.24 5.67 -7.51
CA ARG A 167 32.09 5.93 -6.06
C ARG A 167 30.97 5.09 -5.48
N PHE A 168 31.13 4.62 -4.25
CA PHE A 168 30.13 3.85 -3.52
C PHE A 168 30.04 4.32 -2.07
N PHE A 169 28.82 4.42 -1.53
CA PHE A 169 28.60 4.73 -0.12
C PHE A 169 27.24 4.21 0.35
N ASN A 170 27.10 4.00 1.66
CA ASN A 170 25.84 3.68 2.29
C ASN A 170 25.37 4.84 3.17
N VAL A 171 24.06 5.03 3.30
CA VAL A 171 23.46 6.05 4.16
C VAL A 171 22.09 5.57 4.65
N HIS A 172 21.65 6.02 5.82
CA HIS A 172 20.26 5.80 6.25
C HIS A 172 19.39 6.95 5.76
N GLU A 173 18.30 6.63 5.08
CA GLU A 173 17.36 7.63 4.59
C GLU A 173 15.92 7.12 4.63
N LYS A 174 15.00 8.09 4.68
CA LYS A 174 13.58 7.81 4.45
C LYS A 174 13.32 7.68 2.95
N THR A 175 12.83 6.53 2.55
CA THR A 175 12.30 6.24 1.21
C THR A 175 10.80 5.98 1.29
N MET A 176 10.15 5.74 0.14
CA MET A 176 8.75 5.34 0.14
C MET A 176 8.51 4.03 0.91
N GLU A 177 9.52 3.17 0.94
CA GLU A 177 9.52 1.84 1.57
C GLU A 177 9.78 1.83 3.07
N GLY A 178 10.15 2.97 3.67
CA GLY A 178 10.46 3.07 5.09
C GLY A 178 11.68 3.94 5.38
N ASP A 179 12.21 3.80 6.59
CA ASP A 179 13.49 4.39 7.00
C ASP A 179 14.52 3.28 6.95
N CYS A 180 15.41 3.29 5.96
CA CYS A 180 16.29 2.16 5.65
C CYS A 180 17.70 2.58 5.27
N GLU A 181 18.67 1.69 5.50
CA GLU A 181 19.98 1.79 4.86
C GLU A 181 19.81 1.65 3.34
N VAL A 182 20.40 2.57 2.59
CA VAL A 182 20.48 2.51 1.13
C VAL A 182 21.93 2.51 0.70
N ALA A 183 22.19 1.82 -0.39
CA ALA A 183 23.50 1.73 -1.01
C ALA A 183 23.51 2.50 -2.33
N TYR A 184 24.43 3.45 -2.47
CA TYR A 184 24.62 4.25 -3.67
C TYR A 184 25.86 3.82 -4.44
N THR A 185 25.73 3.73 -5.76
CA THR A 185 26.85 3.59 -6.70
C THR A 185 26.78 4.70 -7.74
N ILE A 186 27.90 5.36 -8.01
CA ILE A 186 28.02 6.43 -9.00
C ILE A 186 28.98 5.96 -10.08
N VAL A 187 28.58 6.01 -11.34
CA VAL A 187 29.39 5.62 -12.49
C VAL A 187 29.39 6.75 -13.52
N GLN A 188 30.57 7.17 -13.97
CA GLN A 188 30.71 8.14 -15.05
C GLN A 188 30.96 7.43 -16.39
N GLU A 189 30.10 7.66 -17.38
CA GLU A 189 30.16 7.10 -18.72
C GLU A 189 30.15 8.24 -19.77
N GLY A 190 31.34 8.74 -20.12
CA GLY A 190 31.46 9.86 -21.07
C GLY A 190 30.82 11.14 -20.53
N GLU A 191 29.78 11.64 -21.22
CA GLU A 191 29.00 12.82 -20.78
C GLU A 191 27.88 12.47 -19.78
N LYS A 192 27.68 11.18 -19.49
CA LYS A 192 26.62 10.70 -18.61
C LYS A 192 27.17 10.35 -17.24
N THR A 193 26.41 10.68 -16.20
CA THR A 193 26.64 10.15 -14.84
C THR A 193 25.43 9.34 -14.44
N ILE A 194 25.66 8.08 -14.07
CA ILE A 194 24.63 7.14 -13.65
C ILE A 194 24.75 6.95 -12.14
N PHE A 195 23.67 7.21 -11.43
CA PHE A 195 23.53 6.93 -10.01
C PHE A 195 22.61 5.73 -9.84
N THR A 196 23.03 4.74 -9.07
CA THR A 196 22.20 3.61 -8.67
C THR A 196 22.00 3.65 -7.17
N LYS A 197 20.75 3.54 -6.73
CA LYS A 197 20.35 3.47 -5.31
C LYS A 197 19.63 2.16 -5.06
N SER A 198 20.13 1.35 -4.13
CA SER A 198 19.52 0.08 -3.74
C SER A 198 19.03 0.15 -2.30
N VAL A 199 17.78 -0.22 -2.04
CA VAL A 199 17.20 -0.22 -0.69
C VAL A 199 17.53 -1.54 0.01
N ASN A 200 18.12 -1.47 1.20
CA ASN A 200 18.43 -2.64 2.02
C ASN A 200 17.30 -2.93 3.01
N PHE A 201 16.36 -3.79 2.62
CA PHE A 201 15.19 -4.12 3.43
C PHE A 201 15.50 -4.90 4.72
N ASP A 202 16.68 -5.51 4.81
CA ASP A 202 17.15 -6.19 6.03
C ASP A 202 17.67 -5.20 7.08
N LYS A 203 17.93 -3.94 6.69
CA LYS A 203 18.41 -2.87 7.56
C LYS A 203 17.51 -1.65 7.48
N CYS A 204 16.24 -1.85 7.80
CA CYS A 204 15.30 -0.76 8.02
C CYS A 204 15.13 -0.49 9.51
N ILE A 205 14.86 0.75 9.90
CA ILE A 205 14.40 1.08 11.26
C ILE A 205 12.89 0.84 11.34
N THR A 206 12.15 1.29 10.32
CA THR A 206 10.69 1.14 10.22
C THR A 206 10.27 0.84 8.79
N ARG A 207 9.24 0.01 8.61
CA ARG A 207 8.63 -0.31 7.32
C ARG A 207 7.09 -0.17 7.38
N PRO A 208 6.43 0.44 6.38
CA PRO A 208 4.99 0.62 6.34
C PRO A 208 4.28 -0.67 5.86
N GLU A 209 4.43 -1.74 6.64
CA GLU A 209 3.82 -3.04 6.35
C GLU A 209 2.66 -3.36 7.29
N THR A 210 1.67 -4.08 6.77
CA THR A 210 0.55 -4.64 7.55
C THR A 210 0.51 -6.15 7.38
N SER A 211 0.21 -6.89 8.44
CA SER A 211 0.22 -8.35 8.45
C SER A 211 -0.95 -8.88 9.26
N TYR A 212 -1.80 -9.70 8.65
CA TYR A 212 -2.99 -10.29 9.28
C TYR A 212 -2.82 -11.80 9.47
N GLY A 213 -3.42 -12.37 10.51
CA GLY A 213 -3.44 -13.82 10.74
C GLY A 213 -2.15 -14.37 11.37
N PHE A 214 -1.24 -13.51 11.80
CA PHE A 214 0.04 -13.93 12.40
C PHE A 214 -0.12 -14.37 13.87
N ARG A 215 -1.29 -14.20 14.48
CA ARG A 215 -1.61 -14.65 15.84
C ARG A 215 -1.44 -16.16 16.10
N PHE A 216 -1.49 -16.97 15.05
CA PHE A 216 -1.29 -18.42 15.13
C PHE A 216 0.17 -18.83 14.90
N VAL A 217 1.03 -17.89 14.48
CA VAL A 217 2.43 -18.15 14.19
C VAL A 217 3.21 -18.29 15.49
N SER A 218 4.21 -19.18 15.47
CA SER A 218 5.18 -19.34 16.55
C SER A 218 6.59 -19.05 16.00
N LYS A 219 7.46 -18.49 16.85
CA LYS A 219 8.85 -18.24 16.45
C LYS A 219 9.57 -19.56 16.21
N CYS A 220 10.19 -19.70 15.05
CA CYS A 220 10.98 -20.86 14.67
C CYS A 220 12.41 -20.45 14.32
N LYS A 221 13.34 -20.60 15.27
CA LYS A 221 14.75 -20.21 15.10
C LYS A 221 15.48 -20.98 14.00
N GLU A 222 15.04 -22.19 13.71
CA GLU A 222 15.61 -23.01 12.64
C GLU A 222 15.11 -22.53 11.27
N CYS A 223 13.82 -22.21 11.15
CA CYS A 223 13.18 -21.69 9.95
C CYS A 223 13.68 -20.28 9.58
N GLU A 224 14.06 -19.46 10.57
CA GLU A 224 14.67 -18.14 10.32
C GLU A 224 15.95 -18.23 9.46
N LYS A 225 16.64 -19.38 9.45
CA LYS A 225 17.81 -19.63 8.59
C LYS A 225 17.44 -19.87 7.13
N GLU A 226 16.21 -20.26 6.83
CA GLU A 226 15.71 -20.50 5.46
C GLU A 226 15.38 -19.18 4.72
N GLY A 227 15.43 -18.06 5.45
CA GLY A 227 15.23 -16.72 4.94
C GLY A 227 13.78 -16.25 5.02
N GLN A 228 13.56 -14.98 4.66
CA GLN A 228 12.23 -14.38 4.75
C GLN A 228 11.26 -14.95 3.70
N PHE A 229 10.00 -15.11 4.11
CA PHE A 229 8.88 -15.57 3.27
C PHE A 229 8.60 -14.61 2.10
N VAL A 230 8.71 -13.30 2.34
CA VAL A 230 8.69 -12.27 1.30
C VAL A 230 10.10 -11.73 1.16
N ARG A 231 10.66 -11.75 -0.06
CA ARG A 231 11.94 -11.13 -0.38
C ARG A 231 11.72 -9.91 -1.26
N PRO A 232 11.74 -8.70 -0.68
CA PRO A 232 11.68 -7.46 -1.44
C PRO A 232 13.06 -7.08 -1.98
N GLN A 233 13.08 -6.47 -3.17
CA GLN A 233 14.25 -5.80 -3.72
C GLN A 233 13.79 -4.58 -4.50
N THR A 234 14.44 -3.43 -4.28
CA THR A 234 14.15 -2.20 -5.01
C THR A 234 15.44 -1.51 -5.38
N VAL A 235 15.57 -1.17 -6.67
CA VAL A 235 16.69 -0.44 -7.23
C VAL A 235 16.18 0.76 -8.02
N TYR A 236 16.75 1.92 -7.75
CA TYR A 236 16.53 3.16 -8.48
C TYR A 236 17.77 3.47 -9.32
N THR A 237 17.57 3.92 -10.55
CA THR A 237 18.64 4.36 -11.46
C THR A 237 18.34 5.76 -11.95
N TYR A 238 19.32 6.66 -11.84
CA TYR A 238 19.22 8.05 -12.29
C TYR A 238 20.30 8.30 -13.33
N THR A 239 19.92 8.79 -14.50
CA THR A 239 20.84 9.14 -15.58
C THR A 239 20.86 10.65 -15.73
N PHE A 240 22.02 11.24 -15.45
CA PHE A 240 22.31 12.64 -15.68
C PHE A 240 23.13 12.79 -16.95
N LYS A 241 22.82 13.83 -17.73
CA LYS A 241 23.62 14.28 -18.86
C LYS A 241 23.85 15.77 -18.75
N ASN A 242 25.10 16.22 -18.75
CA ASN A 242 25.46 17.62 -18.56
C ASN A 242 24.78 18.25 -17.33
N GLU A 243 24.85 17.56 -16.17
CA GLU A 243 24.22 17.98 -14.90
C GLU A 243 22.68 18.01 -14.87
N GLN A 244 22.01 17.72 -15.99
CA GLN A 244 20.55 17.64 -16.07
C GLN A 244 20.07 16.19 -15.87
N LEU A 245 19.03 15.99 -15.06
CA LEU A 245 18.38 14.69 -14.91
C LEU A 245 17.61 14.34 -16.20
N GLU A 246 18.19 13.46 -17.03
CA GLU A 246 17.61 12.99 -18.30
C GLU A 246 16.54 11.92 -18.04
N GLN A 247 16.82 10.99 -17.13
CA GLN A 247 15.93 9.88 -16.79
C GLN A 247 16.11 9.44 -15.34
N SER A 248 15.02 9.05 -14.70
CA SER A 248 15.03 8.34 -13.42
C SER A 248 14.08 7.15 -13.50
N GLU A 249 14.51 5.99 -13.05
CA GLU A 249 13.72 4.76 -13.08
C GLU A 249 13.82 3.99 -11.76
N VAL A 250 12.81 3.18 -11.48
CA VAL A 250 12.78 2.24 -10.37
C VAL A 250 12.32 0.88 -10.88
N HIS A 251 12.99 -0.15 -10.39
CA HIS A 251 12.57 -1.52 -10.51
C HIS A 251 12.49 -2.12 -9.11
N SER A 252 11.27 -2.43 -8.69
CA SER A 252 10.97 -3.10 -7.44
C SER A 252 10.33 -4.45 -7.71
N PHE A 253 10.71 -5.48 -6.98
CA PHE A 253 9.98 -6.74 -6.99
C PHE A 253 9.87 -7.35 -5.60
N TYR A 254 8.78 -8.05 -5.39
CA TYR A 254 8.45 -8.78 -4.17
C TYR A 254 8.22 -10.23 -4.55
N ALA A 255 9.12 -11.11 -4.11
CA ALA A 255 9.04 -12.55 -4.35
C ALA A 255 8.51 -13.28 -3.11
N LEU A 256 7.47 -14.09 -3.30
CA LEU A 256 6.94 -15.01 -2.30
C LEU A 256 7.67 -16.35 -2.40
N ASN A 257 8.41 -16.72 -1.36
CA ASN A 257 9.23 -17.92 -1.31
C ASN A 257 8.69 -18.93 -0.31
N ILE A 258 8.54 -20.18 -0.75
CA ILE A 258 8.32 -21.35 0.11
C ILE A 258 9.40 -22.37 -0.22
N GLU A 259 10.12 -22.87 0.79
CA GLU A 259 11.19 -23.88 0.61
C GLU A 259 12.22 -23.48 -0.49
N SER A 260 12.57 -22.19 -0.54
CA SER A 260 13.44 -21.60 -1.57
C SER A 260 12.92 -21.61 -3.02
N GLN A 261 11.66 -21.97 -3.25
CA GLN A 261 10.98 -21.82 -4.53
C GLN A 261 10.17 -20.51 -4.57
N GLN A 262 10.38 -19.72 -5.63
CA GLN A 262 9.55 -18.55 -5.91
C GLN A 262 8.18 -19.02 -6.42
N LEU A 263 7.12 -18.80 -5.63
CA LEU A 263 5.76 -19.18 -6.01
C LEU A 263 5.06 -18.08 -6.80
N MET A 264 5.31 -16.83 -6.42
CA MET A 264 4.66 -15.67 -6.99
C MET A 264 5.62 -14.49 -6.93
N LYS A 265 5.56 -13.64 -7.95
CA LYS A 265 6.32 -12.40 -8.02
C LYS A 265 5.38 -11.26 -8.36
N SER A 266 5.47 -10.18 -7.59
CA SER A 266 4.96 -8.87 -8.00
C SER A 266 6.13 -8.00 -8.38
N GLU A 267 6.04 -7.31 -9.51
CA GLU A 267 7.08 -6.43 -10.03
C GLU A 267 6.47 -5.07 -10.38
N THR A 268 7.10 -4.01 -9.91
CA THR A 268 6.75 -2.64 -10.23
C THR A 268 7.92 -2.00 -10.96
N ARG A 269 7.66 -1.45 -12.13
CA ARG A 269 8.61 -0.64 -12.90
C ARG A 269 8.03 0.75 -13.03
N ALA A 270 8.80 1.79 -12.76
CA ALA A 270 8.41 3.14 -13.09
C ALA A 270 9.60 3.91 -13.67
N LYS A 271 9.33 4.87 -14.55
CA LYS A 271 10.34 5.75 -15.11
C LYS A 271 9.79 7.15 -15.37
N MET A 272 10.65 8.14 -15.20
CA MET A 272 10.45 9.51 -15.64
C MET A 272 11.52 9.86 -16.67
N VAL A 273 11.11 10.42 -17.80
CA VAL A 273 12.01 10.84 -18.87
C VAL A 273 11.80 12.33 -19.13
N PHE A 274 12.89 13.09 -19.18
CA PHE A 274 12.87 14.53 -19.46
C PHE A 274 12.29 14.81 -20.85
N VAL A 275 11.40 15.80 -20.93
CA VAL A 275 10.74 16.20 -22.19
C VAL A 275 11.22 17.59 -22.61
N GLU A 276 11.04 18.58 -21.73
CA GLU A 276 11.37 19.97 -22.03
C GLU A 276 11.58 20.79 -20.74
N GLU A 277 12.36 21.85 -20.86
CA GLU A 277 12.44 22.95 -19.89
C GLU A 277 11.86 24.20 -20.54
N LYS A 278 11.02 24.93 -19.81
CA LYS A 278 10.38 26.18 -20.28
C LYS A 278 10.17 27.17 -19.15
N GLU A 279 9.89 28.41 -19.51
CA GLU A 279 9.48 29.43 -18.54
C GLU A 279 8.09 29.12 -17.97
N ILE A 280 7.88 29.53 -16.72
CA ILE A 280 6.60 29.37 -16.02
C ILE A 280 5.55 30.30 -16.64
N THR A 281 4.66 29.76 -17.46
CA THR A 281 3.55 30.52 -18.08
C THR A 281 2.27 30.49 -17.25
N LYS A 282 2.00 29.36 -16.56
CA LYS A 282 0.85 29.17 -15.69
C LYS A 282 1.31 28.50 -14.39
N GLU A 283 1.25 29.24 -13.29
CA GLU A 283 1.63 28.74 -11.96
C GLU A 283 0.75 27.57 -11.52
N ILE A 284 1.38 26.58 -10.89
CA ILE A 284 0.73 25.51 -10.18
C ILE A 284 0.23 26.05 -8.83
N GLU A 285 -1.07 25.89 -8.59
CA GLU A 285 -1.70 26.33 -7.34
C GLU A 285 -1.01 25.71 -6.13
N LYS A 286 -0.77 26.54 -5.12
CA LYS A 286 -0.11 26.10 -3.89
C LYS A 286 -1.09 25.23 -3.07
N PRO A 287 -0.70 24.01 -2.68
CA PRO A 287 -1.55 23.16 -1.86
C PRO A 287 -1.74 23.72 -0.44
N THR A 288 -2.90 23.44 0.14
CA THR A 288 -3.35 23.95 1.45
C THR A 288 -3.38 22.91 2.56
N GLY A 289 -3.15 21.63 2.23
CA GLY A 289 -3.29 20.52 3.18
C GLY A 289 -2.08 20.29 4.07
N THR A 290 -2.08 19.10 4.67
CA THR A 290 -1.08 18.64 5.63
C THR A 290 0.27 18.40 4.97
N LYS A 291 1.31 18.62 5.78
CA LYS A 291 2.69 18.28 5.47
C LYS A 291 2.97 16.88 6.01
N GLU A 292 3.47 16.03 5.15
CA GLU A 292 3.72 14.61 5.40
C GLU A 292 5.11 14.24 4.86
N ASP A 293 5.65 13.09 5.25
CA ASP A 293 6.92 12.60 4.71
C ASP A 293 6.74 11.71 3.47
N ILE A 294 7.87 11.23 2.92
CA ILE A 294 7.92 10.42 1.70
C ILE A 294 7.47 8.97 1.92
N VAL A 295 7.42 8.50 3.17
CA VAL A 295 7.10 7.11 3.50
C VAL A 295 5.67 6.81 3.10
N TYR A 296 5.40 5.61 2.58
CA TYR A 296 4.04 5.18 2.26
C TYR A 296 3.12 5.32 3.48
N SER A 297 1.98 5.98 3.29
CA SER A 297 0.98 6.15 4.34
C SER A 297 -0.01 5.00 4.31
N THR A 298 -0.17 4.33 5.46
CA THR A 298 -1.13 3.25 5.70
C THR A 298 -2.48 3.75 6.25
N GLY A 299 -2.75 5.06 6.14
CA GLY A 299 -3.93 5.68 6.75
C GLY A 299 -5.26 5.10 6.25
N ASN A 300 -5.35 4.70 4.98
CA ASN A 300 -6.58 4.11 4.45
C ASN A 300 -6.82 2.69 4.99
N GLU A 301 -5.75 1.90 5.11
CA GLU A 301 -5.76 0.56 5.72
C GLU A 301 -6.18 0.63 7.19
N MET A 302 -5.70 1.64 7.93
CA MET A 302 -6.14 1.91 9.30
C MET A 302 -7.64 2.16 9.40
N LEU A 303 -8.20 2.98 8.50
CA LEU A 303 -9.65 3.26 8.49
C LEU A 303 -10.46 2.00 8.17
N ILE A 304 -9.95 1.14 7.27
CA ILE A 304 -10.58 -0.16 6.95
C ILE A 304 -10.59 -1.05 8.18
N ASP A 305 -9.46 -1.17 8.87
CA ASP A 305 -9.36 -1.97 10.09
C ASP A 305 -10.30 -1.45 11.18
N GLN A 306 -10.32 -0.14 11.43
CA GLN A 306 -11.21 0.48 12.41
C GLN A 306 -12.68 0.19 12.09
N PHE A 307 -13.11 0.36 10.84
CA PHE A 307 -14.47 0.03 10.43
C PHE A 307 -14.77 -1.46 10.60
N CYS A 308 -13.86 -2.35 10.20
CA CYS A 308 -14.07 -3.80 10.34
C CYS A 308 -14.11 -4.24 11.82
N GLN A 309 -13.33 -3.60 12.70
CA GLN A 309 -13.21 -3.92 14.12
C GLN A 309 -14.33 -3.32 14.97
N GLN A 310 -14.82 -2.11 14.65
CA GLN A 310 -15.81 -1.37 15.45
C GLN A 310 -17.20 -1.35 14.79
N GLY A 311 -17.28 -1.64 13.49
CA GLY A 311 -18.49 -1.56 12.68
C GLY A 311 -18.97 -0.12 12.55
N ASP A 312 -20.28 0.08 12.65
CA ASP A 312 -20.91 1.40 12.49
C ASP A 312 -20.56 2.44 13.58
N GLN A 313 -19.75 2.05 14.57
CA GLN A 313 -19.20 2.96 15.59
C GLN A 313 -17.90 3.66 15.15
N ALA A 314 -17.26 3.19 14.07
CA ALA A 314 -16.09 3.85 13.53
C ALA A 314 -16.44 5.26 13.02
N GLU A 315 -15.54 6.22 13.25
CA GLU A 315 -15.76 7.63 12.88
C GLU A 315 -15.92 7.82 11.36
N VAL A 316 -15.20 7.01 10.58
CA VAL A 316 -15.16 7.09 9.12
C VAL A 316 -15.42 5.72 8.53
N ASN A 317 -16.37 5.65 7.59
CA ASN A 317 -16.52 4.49 6.71
C ASN A 317 -15.66 4.69 5.46
N PRO A 318 -14.57 3.91 5.27
CA PRO A 318 -13.66 4.10 4.13
C PRO A 318 -14.25 3.58 2.81
N PHE A 319 -15.35 2.82 2.85
CA PHE A 319 -15.95 2.23 1.67
C PHE A 319 -16.95 3.19 1.00
N LYS A 320 -16.51 3.82 -0.09
CA LYS A 320 -17.33 4.75 -0.88
C LYS A 320 -18.26 4.09 -1.91
N LEU A 321 -18.34 2.76 -1.91
CA LEU A 321 -19.14 2.02 -2.89
C LEU A 321 -20.65 2.18 -2.59
N PRO A 322 -21.47 2.63 -3.56
CA PRO A 322 -22.91 2.81 -3.36
C PRO A 322 -23.61 1.53 -2.89
N THR A 323 -24.63 1.69 -2.04
CA THR A 323 -25.39 0.56 -1.50
C THR A 323 -26.01 -0.26 -2.63
N GLU A 324 -26.58 0.38 -3.63
CA GLU A 324 -27.26 -0.26 -4.77
C GLU A 324 -26.31 -1.18 -5.52
N GLN A 325 -25.08 -0.70 -5.80
CA GLN A 325 -24.05 -1.49 -6.48
C GLN A 325 -23.59 -2.68 -5.63
N LYS A 326 -23.43 -2.50 -4.31
CA LYS A 326 -23.14 -3.62 -3.40
C LYS A 326 -24.26 -4.68 -3.44
N MET A 327 -25.52 -4.25 -3.42
CA MET A 327 -26.67 -5.16 -3.44
C MET A 327 -26.76 -5.92 -4.76
N GLU A 328 -26.58 -5.24 -5.89
CA GLU A 328 -26.60 -5.85 -7.22
C GLU A 328 -25.52 -6.93 -7.36
N GLN A 329 -24.27 -6.60 -6.97
CA GLN A 329 -23.16 -7.56 -7.03
C GLN A 329 -23.40 -8.76 -6.11
N LEU A 330 -23.88 -8.55 -4.88
CA LEU A 330 -24.20 -9.65 -3.97
C LEU A 330 -25.34 -10.52 -4.52
N GLN A 331 -26.39 -9.91 -5.05
CA GLN A 331 -27.52 -10.64 -5.62
C GLN A 331 -27.08 -11.50 -6.80
N GLU A 332 -26.26 -10.95 -7.69
CA GLU A 332 -25.75 -11.67 -8.84
C GLU A 332 -24.82 -12.83 -8.43
N ILE A 333 -23.92 -12.60 -7.47
CA ILE A 333 -23.05 -13.65 -6.94
C ILE A 333 -23.88 -14.80 -6.35
N PHE A 334 -24.85 -14.51 -5.48
CA PHE A 334 -25.64 -15.56 -4.85
C PHE A 334 -26.59 -16.25 -5.82
N ARG A 335 -27.06 -15.57 -6.87
CA ARG A 335 -27.80 -16.20 -7.99
C ARG A 335 -26.91 -17.24 -8.70
N GLN A 336 -25.68 -16.87 -9.07
CA GLN A 336 -24.75 -17.80 -9.73
C GLN A 336 -24.39 -19.00 -8.82
N VAL A 337 -24.20 -18.77 -7.53
CA VAL A 337 -23.94 -19.85 -6.55
C VAL A 337 -25.13 -20.83 -6.43
N GLN A 338 -26.37 -20.36 -6.64
CA GLN A 338 -27.56 -21.22 -6.68
C GLN A 338 -27.60 -22.06 -7.95
N GLU A 339 -27.32 -21.45 -9.10
CA GLU A 339 -27.38 -22.10 -10.41
C GLU A 339 -26.29 -23.16 -10.59
N HIS A 340 -25.14 -23.00 -9.95
CA HIS A 340 -24.09 -24.00 -9.98
C HIS A 340 -24.40 -25.17 -9.03
N GLU A 341 -24.76 -26.31 -9.61
CA GLU A 341 -24.98 -27.55 -8.85
C GLU A 341 -23.69 -28.07 -8.22
N GLN A 342 -22.55 -27.96 -8.93
CA GLN A 342 -21.24 -28.45 -8.51
C GLN A 342 -20.37 -27.35 -7.91
N ASN A 343 -19.60 -27.69 -6.88
CA ASN A 343 -18.60 -26.80 -6.31
C ASN A 343 -17.37 -26.75 -7.22
N THR A 344 -17.24 -25.70 -8.01
CA THR A 344 -16.09 -25.45 -8.89
C THR A 344 -15.16 -24.38 -8.30
N PRO A 345 -13.89 -24.28 -8.75
CA PRO A 345 -13.01 -23.18 -8.36
C PRO A 345 -13.61 -21.79 -8.56
N GLU A 346 -14.40 -21.59 -9.62
CA GLU A 346 -15.11 -20.34 -9.91
C GLU A 346 -16.10 -20.00 -8.79
N THR A 347 -16.76 -21.01 -8.22
CA THR A 347 -17.67 -20.83 -7.08
C THR A 347 -16.92 -20.34 -5.84
N VAL A 348 -15.69 -20.79 -5.63
CA VAL A 348 -14.83 -20.30 -4.53
C VAL A 348 -14.46 -18.83 -4.75
N HIS A 349 -14.13 -18.42 -5.98
CA HIS A 349 -13.86 -17.02 -6.31
C HIS A 349 -15.08 -16.12 -6.10
N LEU A 350 -16.28 -16.59 -6.46
CA LEU A 350 -17.54 -15.88 -6.20
C LEU A 350 -17.77 -15.70 -4.70
N ILE A 351 -17.57 -16.75 -3.90
CA ILE A 351 -17.68 -16.68 -2.43
C ILE A 351 -16.68 -15.68 -1.85
N ALA A 352 -15.43 -15.70 -2.29
CA ALA A 352 -14.41 -14.74 -1.84
C ALA A 352 -14.80 -13.29 -2.18
N ARG A 353 -15.38 -13.04 -3.36
CA ARG A 353 -15.92 -11.72 -3.73
C ARG A 353 -17.09 -11.31 -2.84
N ALA A 354 -18.03 -12.23 -2.54
CA ALA A 354 -19.14 -11.94 -1.63
C ALA A 354 -18.65 -11.59 -0.22
N VAL A 355 -17.67 -12.33 0.31
CA VAL A 355 -17.01 -12.00 1.58
C VAL A 355 -16.44 -10.57 1.56
N GLY A 356 -15.78 -10.20 0.47
CA GLY A 356 -15.28 -8.83 0.25
C GLY A 356 -16.37 -7.77 0.36
N PHE A 357 -17.47 -7.93 -0.38
CA PHE A 357 -18.59 -6.98 -0.33
C PHE A 357 -19.26 -6.94 1.06
N LEU A 358 -19.42 -8.07 1.73
CA LEU A 358 -20.01 -8.14 3.07
C LEU A 358 -19.16 -7.41 4.13
N ARG A 359 -17.82 -7.41 3.99
CA ARG A 359 -16.93 -6.62 4.85
C ARG A 359 -17.17 -5.12 4.73
N MET A 360 -17.65 -4.65 3.58
CA MET A 360 -17.95 -3.24 3.30
C MET A 360 -19.35 -2.80 3.77
N CYS A 361 -20.16 -3.71 4.31
CA CYS A 361 -21.54 -3.41 4.67
C CYS A 361 -21.68 -2.85 6.09
N ASN A 362 -22.47 -1.77 6.21
CA ASN A 362 -22.99 -1.34 7.50
C ASN A 362 -24.18 -2.22 7.96
N ILE A 363 -24.65 -2.05 9.20
CA ILE A 363 -25.70 -2.93 9.74
C ILE A 363 -27.03 -2.83 8.97
N ASN A 364 -27.34 -1.65 8.42
CA ASN A 364 -28.58 -1.44 7.68
C ASN A 364 -28.52 -2.07 6.29
N GLU A 365 -27.36 -2.06 5.65
CA GLU A 365 -27.10 -2.77 4.40
C GLU A 365 -27.17 -4.29 4.62
N LEU A 366 -26.61 -4.81 5.71
CA LEU A 366 -26.75 -6.24 6.05
C LEU A 366 -28.21 -6.64 6.27
N LYS A 367 -29.02 -5.78 6.92
CA LYS A 367 -30.47 -6.01 7.01
C LYS A 367 -31.14 -6.03 5.64
N LYS A 368 -30.76 -5.12 4.72
CA LYS A 368 -31.26 -5.13 3.35
C LYS A 368 -30.90 -6.45 2.67
N VAL A 369 -29.62 -6.85 2.67
CA VAL A 369 -29.15 -8.16 2.15
C VAL A 369 -30.00 -9.31 2.68
N HIS A 370 -30.27 -9.33 3.99
CA HIS A 370 -31.09 -10.37 4.60
C HIS A 370 -32.52 -10.39 4.01
N THR A 371 -33.18 -9.24 3.96
CA THR A 371 -34.58 -9.14 3.51
C THR A 371 -34.79 -9.28 2.00
N THR A 372 -33.82 -8.85 1.19
CA THR A 372 -33.96 -8.83 -0.28
C THR A 372 -33.35 -10.05 -0.94
N ILE A 373 -32.27 -10.59 -0.37
CA ILE A 373 -31.52 -11.72 -0.93
C ILE A 373 -31.78 -12.98 -0.08
N TYR A 374 -31.32 -13.01 1.17
CA TYR A 374 -31.33 -14.22 2.00
C TYR A 374 -32.71 -14.88 2.13
N THR A 375 -33.76 -14.11 2.47
CA THR A 375 -35.11 -14.67 2.68
C THR A 375 -35.76 -15.19 1.40
N LYS A 376 -35.26 -14.78 0.22
CA LYS A 376 -35.76 -15.23 -1.08
C LYS A 376 -34.90 -16.33 -1.70
N SER A 377 -33.73 -16.60 -1.13
CA SER A 377 -32.79 -17.61 -1.60
C SER A 377 -33.17 -19.02 -1.13
N GLU A 378 -32.80 -20.02 -1.91
CA GLU A 378 -32.83 -21.43 -1.52
C GLU A 378 -31.91 -21.74 -0.33
N ILE A 379 -32.19 -22.84 0.37
CA ILE A 379 -31.47 -23.30 1.56
C ILE A 379 -29.96 -23.38 1.33
N LYS A 380 -29.53 -23.85 0.15
CA LYS A 380 -28.10 -23.92 -0.22
C LYS A 380 -27.44 -22.54 -0.16
N ALA A 381 -28.02 -21.55 -0.82
CA ALA A 381 -27.45 -20.19 -0.85
C ALA A 381 -27.57 -19.46 0.50
N GLN A 382 -28.63 -19.73 1.26
CA GLN A 382 -28.73 -19.24 2.64
C GLN A 382 -27.55 -19.74 3.49
N SER A 383 -27.26 -21.04 3.43
CA SER A 383 -26.13 -21.65 4.14
C SER A 383 -24.77 -21.11 3.70
N VAL A 384 -24.58 -20.89 2.40
CA VAL A 384 -23.35 -20.24 1.88
C VAL A 384 -23.25 -18.81 2.38
N MET A 385 -24.33 -18.03 2.34
CA MET A 385 -24.33 -16.64 2.79
C MET A 385 -24.03 -16.51 4.29
N GLU A 386 -24.57 -17.39 5.13
CA GLU A 386 -24.20 -17.49 6.55
C GLU A 386 -22.71 -17.73 6.73
N THR A 387 -22.13 -18.61 5.92
CA THR A 387 -20.69 -18.90 5.93
C THR A 387 -19.89 -17.67 5.49
N CYS A 388 -20.32 -16.97 4.43
CA CYS A 388 -19.67 -15.75 3.97
C CYS A 388 -19.69 -14.65 5.04
N LEU A 389 -20.80 -14.48 5.78
CA LEU A 389 -20.88 -13.52 6.89
C LEU A 389 -19.90 -13.88 8.02
N ALA A 390 -19.74 -15.17 8.33
CA ALA A 390 -18.83 -15.64 9.37
C ALA A 390 -17.36 -15.47 8.97
N VAL A 391 -17.01 -15.76 7.70
CA VAL A 391 -15.68 -15.57 7.13
C VAL A 391 -15.34 -14.08 6.91
N ALA A 392 -16.33 -13.24 6.62
CA ALA A 392 -16.15 -11.79 6.55
C ALA A 392 -15.61 -11.25 7.88
N GLY A 393 -16.13 -11.74 9.00
CA GLY A 393 -15.51 -11.60 10.32
C GLY A 393 -15.43 -10.16 10.85
N THR A 394 -16.19 -9.22 10.28
CA THR A 394 -16.24 -7.84 10.81
C THR A 394 -17.23 -7.77 11.98
N LYS A 395 -17.10 -6.74 12.81
CA LYS A 395 -18.03 -6.50 13.92
C LYS A 395 -19.48 -6.46 13.44
N ASN A 396 -19.76 -5.80 12.32
CA ASN A 396 -21.10 -5.73 11.75
C ASN A 396 -21.63 -7.10 11.29
N THR A 397 -20.82 -7.91 10.59
CA THR A 397 -21.27 -9.23 10.13
C THR A 397 -21.46 -10.21 11.29
N VAL A 398 -20.58 -10.17 12.29
CA VAL A 398 -20.70 -10.97 13.52
C VAL A 398 -21.93 -10.55 14.32
N GLN A 399 -22.16 -9.25 14.52
CA GLN A 399 -23.36 -8.74 15.19
C GLN A 399 -24.64 -9.17 14.47
N HIS A 400 -24.66 -9.09 13.13
CA HIS A 400 -25.78 -9.52 12.32
C HIS A 400 -26.05 -11.02 12.46
N LEU A 401 -25.01 -11.86 12.40
CA LEU A 401 -25.15 -13.31 12.62
C LEU A 401 -25.69 -13.63 14.01
N ILE A 402 -25.13 -13.01 15.06
CA ILE A 402 -25.56 -13.22 16.45
C ILE A 402 -27.02 -12.85 16.65
N HIS A 403 -27.49 -11.76 16.03
CA HIS A 403 -28.89 -11.37 16.05
C HIS A 403 -29.81 -12.49 15.53
N HIS A 404 -29.43 -13.14 14.43
CA HIS A 404 -30.18 -14.24 13.82
C HIS A 404 -30.06 -15.56 14.59
N ILE A 405 -28.93 -15.80 15.25
CA ILE A 405 -28.76 -16.93 16.19
C ILE A 405 -29.70 -16.75 17.39
N GLN A 406 -29.71 -15.57 18.01
CA GLN A 406 -30.56 -15.27 19.17
C GLN A 406 -32.05 -15.34 18.84
N LYS A 407 -32.44 -14.91 17.63
CA LYS A 407 -33.81 -15.05 17.11
C LYS A 407 -34.18 -16.47 16.69
N LYS A 408 -33.26 -17.44 16.78
CA LYS A 408 -33.43 -18.83 16.38
C LYS A 408 -33.76 -19.00 14.89
N THR A 409 -33.43 -18.02 14.04
CA THR A 409 -33.52 -18.18 12.58
C THR A 409 -32.34 -19.02 12.06
N ILE A 410 -31.20 -18.98 12.77
CA ILE A 410 -30.08 -19.90 12.56
C ILE A 410 -30.10 -20.96 13.67
N PRO A 411 -30.16 -22.26 13.35
CA PRO A 411 -30.15 -23.33 14.35
C PRO A 411 -28.88 -23.32 15.23
N PRO A 412 -28.97 -23.68 16.53
CA PRO A 412 -27.80 -23.66 17.43
C PRO A 412 -26.60 -24.49 16.96
N LEU A 413 -26.83 -25.65 16.32
CA LEU A 413 -25.76 -26.46 15.75
C LEU A 413 -25.04 -25.72 14.62
N ARG A 414 -25.82 -25.15 13.68
CA ARG A 414 -25.28 -24.35 12.57
C ARG A 414 -24.51 -23.13 13.08
N ALA A 415 -25.04 -22.46 14.09
CA ALA A 415 -24.37 -21.37 14.77
C ALA A 415 -23.00 -21.80 15.35
N ALA A 416 -22.93 -22.96 16.00
CA ALA A 416 -21.69 -23.50 16.55
C ALA A 416 -20.62 -23.81 15.47
N GLU A 417 -21.04 -24.16 14.25
CA GLU A 417 -20.15 -24.32 13.09
C GLU A 417 -19.63 -22.97 12.58
N LEU A 418 -20.51 -21.99 12.37
CA LEU A 418 -20.15 -20.65 11.87
C LEU A 418 -19.16 -19.95 12.79
N LEU A 419 -19.29 -20.14 14.10
CA LEU A 419 -18.36 -19.59 15.09
C LEU A 419 -16.93 -20.11 14.92
N LYS A 420 -16.71 -21.27 14.27
CA LYS A 420 -15.36 -21.77 13.96
C LYS A 420 -14.66 -20.88 12.92
N SER A 421 -15.39 -20.39 11.92
CA SER A 421 -14.84 -19.45 10.93
C SER A 421 -14.51 -18.09 11.55
N ILE A 422 -15.29 -17.64 12.54
CA ILE A 422 -15.03 -16.36 13.24
C ILE A 422 -13.73 -16.43 14.06
N GLN A 423 -13.28 -17.61 14.49
CA GLN A 423 -11.99 -17.76 15.21
C GLN A 423 -10.80 -17.30 14.37
N GLU A 424 -10.93 -17.41 13.04
CA GLU A 424 -9.94 -17.05 12.02
C GLU A 424 -10.16 -15.63 11.46
N THR A 425 -10.98 -14.79 12.12
CA THR A 425 -11.22 -13.43 11.65
C THR A 425 -9.91 -12.65 11.53
N LEU A 426 -9.78 -11.84 10.48
CA LEU A 426 -8.62 -10.96 10.28
C LEU A 426 -8.68 -9.71 11.17
N PHE A 427 -9.87 -9.36 11.68
CA PHE A 427 -10.14 -8.05 12.30
C PHE A 427 -10.49 -8.16 13.78
N SER A 428 -9.64 -8.83 14.57
CA SER A 428 -9.94 -8.99 16.00
C SER A 428 -10.02 -7.66 16.73
N SER A 429 -11.02 -7.54 17.61
CA SER A 429 -11.23 -6.36 18.44
C SER A 429 -11.96 -6.73 19.73
N GLU A 430 -11.87 -5.84 20.72
CA GLU A 430 -12.64 -5.94 21.97
C GLU A 430 -14.14 -6.02 21.68
N HIS A 431 -14.66 -5.21 20.74
CA HIS A 431 -16.07 -5.21 20.38
C HIS A 431 -16.56 -6.56 19.82
N ILE A 432 -15.75 -7.26 19.03
CA ILE A 432 -16.10 -8.59 18.53
C ILE A 432 -16.04 -9.61 19.67
N ALA A 433 -15.05 -9.52 20.55
CA ALA A 433 -14.93 -10.38 21.71
C ALA A 433 -16.15 -10.24 22.64
N ASP A 434 -16.58 -9.01 22.92
CA ASP A 434 -17.75 -8.72 23.77
C ASP A 434 -19.02 -9.35 23.19
N LEU A 435 -19.27 -9.20 21.89
CA LEU A 435 -20.42 -9.82 21.22
C LEU A 435 -20.42 -11.35 21.38
N LEU A 436 -19.26 -11.99 21.27
CA LEU A 436 -19.11 -13.44 21.42
C LEU A 436 -19.28 -13.88 22.87
N ILE A 437 -18.78 -13.11 23.83
CA ILE A 437 -18.94 -13.35 25.27
C ILE A 437 -20.42 -13.23 25.66
N GLU A 438 -21.11 -12.19 25.19
CA GLU A 438 -22.55 -12.00 25.39
C GLU A 438 -23.36 -13.19 24.83
N LEU A 439 -23.02 -13.66 23.62
CA LEU A 439 -23.63 -14.86 23.05
C LEU A 439 -23.38 -16.09 23.95
N ALA A 440 -22.15 -16.31 24.40
CA ALA A 440 -21.78 -17.45 25.24
C ALA A 440 -22.52 -17.45 26.60
N GLN A 441 -22.86 -16.27 27.11
CA GLN A 441 -23.59 -16.09 28.37
C GLN A 441 -25.11 -16.09 28.21
N SER A 442 -25.61 -16.01 26.97
CA SER A 442 -27.04 -15.96 26.66
C SER A 442 -27.81 -17.20 27.14
N PRO A 443 -29.12 -17.09 27.44
CA PRO A 443 -29.96 -18.23 27.79
C PRO A 443 -29.96 -19.33 26.71
N LEU A 444 -29.87 -18.93 25.43
CA LEU A 444 -29.82 -19.86 24.30
C LEU A 444 -28.56 -20.72 24.34
N ALA A 445 -27.38 -20.11 24.53
CA ALA A 445 -26.13 -20.83 24.61
C ALA A 445 -26.05 -21.71 25.87
N LYS A 446 -26.51 -21.19 27.03
CA LYS A 446 -26.59 -21.98 28.27
C LYS A 446 -27.47 -23.23 28.13
N GLY A 447 -28.50 -23.17 27.27
CA GLY A 447 -29.37 -24.31 26.96
C GLY A 447 -28.81 -25.27 25.90
N TYR A 448 -27.70 -24.95 25.24
CA TYR A 448 -27.11 -25.77 24.18
C TYR A 448 -25.58 -25.74 24.22
N GLU A 449 -25.00 -26.73 24.89
CA GLU A 449 -23.56 -26.77 25.21
C GLU A 449 -22.62 -26.60 24.01
N PRO A 450 -22.85 -27.21 22.83
CA PRO A 450 -21.96 -27.01 21.68
C PRO A 450 -21.87 -25.54 21.23
N LEU A 451 -22.99 -24.79 21.27
CA LEU A 451 -22.99 -23.36 20.93
C LEU A 451 -22.20 -22.56 21.96
N ARG A 452 -22.42 -22.85 23.24
CA ARG A 452 -21.71 -22.18 24.34
C ARG A 452 -20.21 -22.40 24.27
N GLN A 453 -19.79 -23.64 24.03
CA GLN A 453 -18.39 -23.99 23.88
C GLN A 453 -17.76 -23.27 22.69
N SER A 454 -18.40 -23.34 21.50
CA SER A 454 -17.91 -22.66 20.31
C SER A 454 -17.81 -21.14 20.51
N ALA A 455 -18.76 -20.51 21.21
CA ALA A 455 -18.74 -19.08 21.49
C ALA A 455 -17.57 -18.67 22.39
N TRP A 456 -17.28 -19.43 23.45
CA TRP A 456 -16.11 -19.20 24.30
C TRP A 456 -14.79 -19.40 23.57
N LEU A 457 -14.68 -20.44 22.75
CA LEU A 457 -13.47 -20.69 21.94
C LEU A 457 -13.26 -19.56 20.93
N ALA A 458 -14.32 -19.09 20.28
CA ALA A 458 -14.24 -17.96 19.37
C ALA A 458 -13.83 -16.67 20.08
N ALA A 459 -14.44 -16.37 21.23
CA ALA A 459 -14.04 -15.21 22.04
C ALA A 459 -12.56 -15.28 22.43
N GLY A 460 -12.08 -16.45 22.90
CA GLY A 460 -10.68 -16.66 23.25
C GLY A 460 -9.71 -16.45 22.06
N SER A 461 -10.07 -16.93 20.87
CA SER A 461 -9.26 -16.72 19.65
C SER A 461 -9.21 -15.24 19.25
N VAL A 462 -10.33 -14.53 19.32
CA VAL A 462 -10.41 -13.09 19.02
C VAL A 462 -9.59 -12.29 20.03
N VAL A 463 -9.71 -12.58 21.33
CA VAL A 463 -8.90 -11.94 22.39
C VAL A 463 -7.41 -12.16 22.16
N ARG A 464 -7.00 -13.36 21.76
CA ARG A 464 -5.60 -13.63 21.40
C ARG A 464 -5.12 -12.73 20.25
N GLY A 465 -6.01 -12.40 19.31
CA GLY A 465 -5.70 -11.53 18.17
C GLY A 465 -5.21 -10.14 18.54
N PHE A 466 -5.73 -9.53 19.63
CA PHE A 466 -5.37 -8.16 20.04
C PHE A 466 -4.66 -8.05 21.40
N ALA A 467 -4.58 -9.12 22.19
CA ALA A 467 -3.97 -9.09 23.54
C ALA A 467 -2.73 -9.99 23.71
N SER A 468 -2.29 -10.69 22.66
CA SER A 468 -1.13 -11.62 22.76
C SER A 468 0.20 -11.00 22.32
N LYS A 469 1.31 -11.61 22.72
CA LYS A 469 2.66 -11.23 22.22
C LYS A 469 2.82 -11.44 20.71
N THR A 470 1.99 -12.31 20.13
CA THR A 470 1.87 -12.57 18.69
C THR A 470 0.64 -11.88 18.11
N GLN A 471 0.10 -10.83 18.76
CA GLN A 471 -1.06 -10.09 18.26
C GLN A 471 -0.89 -9.74 16.79
N ASP A 472 -2.01 -9.60 16.08
CA ASP A 472 -1.93 -9.05 14.73
C ASP A 472 -1.35 -7.64 14.86
N LEU A 473 -0.19 -7.45 14.23
CA LEU A 473 0.54 -6.20 14.31
C LEU A 473 -0.12 -5.23 13.35
N SER A 474 -0.97 -4.37 13.90
CA SER A 474 -1.39 -3.16 13.20
C SER A 474 -0.20 -2.21 13.18
N LEU A 475 0.60 -2.34 12.11
CA LEU A 475 1.38 -1.25 11.50
C LEU A 475 2.70 -0.93 12.18
N ALA A 476 3.73 -0.89 11.32
CA ALA A 476 5.15 -0.73 11.62
C ALA A 476 5.75 -1.92 12.40
N ARG A 477 6.41 -2.82 11.66
CA ARG A 477 7.47 -3.62 12.28
C ARG A 477 8.59 -2.65 12.71
N PRO A 478 9.01 -2.64 13.99
CA PRO A 478 10.43 -2.42 14.25
C PRO A 478 11.17 -3.55 13.51
N ALA A 479 12.19 -3.23 12.71
CA ALA A 479 12.89 -4.31 12.02
C ALA A 479 13.47 -5.32 13.02
N THR A 480 13.48 -6.57 12.57
CA THR A 480 14.03 -7.73 13.31
C THR A 480 15.53 -7.63 13.49
#